data_AF-A0A6A4TAS5-F1
#
_entry.id   AF-A0A6A4TAS5-F1
#
_cell.length_a   1.000
_cell.length_b   1.000
_cell.length_c   1.000
_cell.angle_alpha   90.00
_cell.angle_beta   90.00
_cell.angle_gamma   90.00
#
_symmetry.space_group_name_H-M   'P 1'
#
loop_
_entity.id
_entity.type
_entity.pdbx_description
1 polymer ?
#
loop_
_entity_poly.entity_id
_entity_poly.type
_entity_poly.pdbx_seq_one_letter_code
_entity_poly.pdbx_strand_id
1 'polypeptide(L)'
;MFYPQILPPHAYCASVMKQMHEGPVGSHFGVERSLTRLKTRHFWYNMKDDDNLWGRTCTSCAAKARPKEKTQTAMGRVKVGIPMERIAVELIGPLNENERHNRFNLVVSDYFRVGRFTIHRLQQSIGIDSLHVRHEQQQLQGGCTGQTC
;
A
#
# COMPACT_ATOMS: atom_id res chain seq x y z
N MET A 1 -46.94 -13.26 15.33
CA MET A 1 -46.49 -14.49 16.00
C MET A 1 -45.32 -14.13 16.90
N PHE A 2 -45.53 -14.05 18.21
CA PHE A 2 -44.49 -13.73 19.17
C PHE A 2 -43.81 -15.03 19.61
N TYR A 3 -42.52 -15.18 19.31
CA TYR A 3 -41.72 -16.27 19.85
C TYR A 3 -41.06 -15.80 21.16
N PRO A 4 -41.10 -16.61 22.24
CA PRO A 4 -40.41 -16.26 23.48
C PRO A 4 -38.91 -16.18 23.23
N GLN A 5 -38.28 -15.09 23.68
CA GLN A 5 -36.83 -14.92 23.66
C GLN A 5 -36.26 -15.35 25.03
N ILE A 6 -35.17 -16.10 24.99
CA ILE A 6 -34.46 -16.59 26.18
C ILE A 6 -33.49 -15.50 26.64
N LEU A 7 -33.50 -15.19 27.94
CA LEU A 7 -32.52 -14.35 28.60
C LEU A 7 -31.44 -15.25 29.22
N PRO A 8 -30.31 -15.50 28.53
CA PRO A 8 -29.24 -16.30 29.12
C PRO A 8 -28.61 -15.54 30.30
N PRO A 9 -28.16 -16.24 31.36
CA PRO A 9 -27.27 -15.64 32.35
C PRO A 9 -26.00 -15.12 31.65
N HIS A 10 -25.41 -14.04 32.16
CA HIS A 10 -24.28 -13.36 31.53
C HIS A 10 -23.10 -14.30 31.19
N ALA A 11 -22.83 -15.28 32.04
CA ALA A 11 -21.78 -16.29 31.81
C ALA A 11 -21.99 -17.11 30.53
N TYR A 12 -23.22 -17.27 30.07
CA TYR A 12 -23.55 -18.06 28.88
C TYR A 12 -23.61 -17.24 27.59
N CYS A 13 -23.66 -15.90 27.66
CA CYS A 13 -23.72 -15.04 26.46
C CYS A 13 -22.59 -15.37 25.48
N ALA A 14 -21.35 -15.48 25.96
CA ALA A 14 -20.19 -15.82 25.11
C ALA A 14 -20.33 -17.21 24.45
N SER A 15 -20.86 -18.20 25.17
CA SER A 15 -21.08 -19.54 24.62
C SER A 15 -22.14 -19.56 23.52
N VAL A 16 -23.24 -18.82 23.73
CA VAL A 16 -24.32 -18.65 22.75
C VAL A 16 -23.77 -17.94 21.50
N MET A 17 -22.99 -16.87 21.69
CA MET A 17 -22.33 -16.15 20.60
C MET A 17 -21.41 -17.06 19.78
N LYS A 18 -20.56 -17.83 20.46
CA LYS A 18 -19.66 -18.79 19.81
C LYS A 18 -20.44 -19.82 18.98
N GLN A 19 -21.50 -20.41 19.54
CA GLN A 19 -22.30 -21.41 18.84
C GLN A 19 -23.04 -20.82 17.62
N MET A 20 -23.56 -19.59 17.74
CA MET A 20 -24.29 -18.92 16.66
C MET A 20 -23.38 -18.35 15.57
N HIS A 21 -22.10 -18.12 15.88
CA HIS A 21 -21.11 -17.59 14.95
C HIS A 21 -20.28 -18.69 14.27
N GLU A 22 -19.76 -19.65 15.05
CA GLU A 22 -18.83 -20.72 14.63
C GLU A 22 -19.50 -22.10 14.51
N GLY A 23 -20.67 -22.30 15.12
CA GLY A 23 -21.36 -23.59 15.10
C GLY A 23 -22.05 -23.89 13.76
N PRO A 24 -22.72 -25.04 13.61
CA PRO A 24 -23.34 -25.47 12.35
C PRO A 24 -24.42 -24.51 11.82
N VAL A 25 -25.02 -23.73 12.73
CA VAL A 25 -26.06 -22.72 12.43
C VAL A 25 -25.41 -21.37 12.07
N GLY A 26 -24.16 -21.17 12.47
CA GLY A 26 -23.31 -20.03 12.15
C GLY A 26 -22.45 -20.31 10.92
N SER A 27 -22.21 -19.30 10.10
CA SER A 27 -21.29 -19.39 8.97
C SER A 27 -20.42 -18.15 8.93
N HIS A 28 -19.92 -17.74 10.11
CA HIS A 28 -19.16 -16.50 10.26
C HIS A 28 -19.87 -15.30 9.61
N PHE A 29 -21.19 -15.21 9.84
CA PHE A 29 -21.99 -14.17 9.22
C PHE A 29 -21.53 -12.79 9.70
N GLY A 30 -21.66 -11.79 8.83
CA GLY A 30 -21.49 -10.40 9.22
C GLY A 30 -22.46 -10.02 10.34
N VAL A 31 -22.06 -9.01 11.13
CA VAL A 31 -22.74 -8.55 12.35
C VAL A 31 -24.26 -8.47 12.18
N GLU A 32 -24.76 -7.80 11.13
CA GLU A 32 -26.23 -7.64 10.97
C GLU A 32 -27.00 -8.96 10.84
N ARG A 33 -26.43 -9.92 10.10
CA ARG A 33 -27.04 -11.25 9.92
C ARG A 33 -26.93 -12.07 11.20
N SER A 34 -25.79 -12.02 11.87
CA SER A 34 -25.58 -12.68 13.16
C SER A 34 -26.55 -12.16 14.23
N LEU A 35 -26.69 -10.84 14.34
CA LEU A 35 -27.60 -10.17 15.27
C LEU A 35 -29.08 -10.50 14.99
N THR A 36 -29.49 -10.47 13.72
CA THR A 36 -30.86 -10.86 13.33
C THR A 36 -31.13 -12.31 13.71
N ARG A 37 -30.12 -13.17 13.46
CA ARG A 37 -29.95 -14.54 13.98
C ARG A 37 -30.33 -14.67 15.45
N LEU A 38 -29.50 -14.04 16.26
CA LEU A 38 -29.53 -14.11 17.71
C LEU A 38 -30.88 -13.66 18.28
N LYS A 39 -31.44 -12.55 17.76
CA LYS A 39 -32.73 -11.98 18.17
C LYS A 39 -33.93 -12.91 17.95
N THR A 40 -33.80 -13.96 17.16
CA THR A 40 -34.90 -14.93 16.98
C THR A 40 -35.16 -15.78 18.23
N ARG A 41 -34.15 -15.99 19.07
CA ARG A 41 -34.22 -16.92 20.21
C ARG A 41 -33.64 -16.37 21.51
N HIS A 42 -32.76 -15.37 21.46
CA HIS A 42 -32.08 -14.84 22.63
C HIS A 42 -32.13 -13.33 22.68
N PHE A 43 -32.09 -12.81 23.90
CA PHE A 43 -31.99 -11.39 24.17
C PHE A 43 -31.09 -11.15 25.38
N TRP A 44 -30.24 -10.13 25.30
CA TRP A 44 -29.56 -9.54 26.46
C TRP A 44 -29.18 -8.08 26.15
N TYR A 45 -28.85 -7.33 27.20
CA TYR A 45 -28.45 -5.93 27.11
C TYR A 45 -27.13 -5.80 26.34
N ASN A 46 -27.03 -4.81 25.44
CA ASN A 46 -25.86 -4.57 24.58
C ASN A 46 -25.43 -5.72 23.66
N MET A 47 -26.32 -6.66 23.34
CA MET A 47 -26.03 -7.78 22.42
C MET A 47 -25.46 -7.35 21.06
N LYS A 48 -25.82 -6.16 20.57
CA LYS A 48 -25.26 -5.60 19.32
C LYS A 48 -23.77 -5.26 19.46
N ASP A 49 -23.35 -4.75 20.61
CA ASP A 49 -21.96 -4.40 20.85
C ASP A 49 -21.12 -5.66 21.05
N ASP A 50 -21.67 -6.66 21.75
CA ASP A 50 -21.05 -7.98 21.89
C ASP A 50 -20.87 -8.67 20.52
N ASP A 51 -21.87 -8.61 19.64
CA ASP A 51 -21.79 -9.17 18.28
C ASP A 51 -20.77 -8.43 17.41
N ASN A 52 -20.71 -7.10 17.52
CA ASN A 52 -19.67 -6.30 16.87
C ASN A 52 -18.27 -6.67 17.36
N LEU A 53 -18.11 -6.83 18.68
CA LEU A 53 -16.84 -7.22 19.28
C LEU A 53 -16.44 -8.61 18.78
N TRP A 54 -17.37 -9.57 18.82
CA TRP A 54 -17.12 -10.95 18.39
C TRP A 54 -16.69 -11.03 16.92
N GLY A 55 -17.37 -10.29 16.04
CA GLY A 55 -17.02 -10.22 14.61
C GLY A 55 -15.62 -9.65 14.36
N ARG A 56 -15.13 -8.77 15.24
CA ARG A 56 -13.78 -8.19 15.17
C ARG A 56 -12.71 -9.10 15.79
N THR A 57 -13.03 -9.84 16.84
CA THR A 57 -12.09 -10.74 17.54
C THR A 57 -11.99 -12.12 16.90
N CYS A 58 -12.96 -12.49 16.04
CA CYS A 58 -12.94 -13.76 15.34
C CYS A 58 -11.77 -13.82 14.33
N THR A 59 -10.85 -14.76 14.55
CA THR A 59 -9.64 -14.92 13.74
C THR A 59 -9.92 -15.32 12.30
N SER A 60 -10.92 -16.19 12.07
CA SER A 60 -11.29 -16.62 10.72
C SER A 60 -11.95 -15.50 9.91
N CYS A 61 -12.76 -14.66 10.56
CA CYS A 61 -13.33 -13.45 9.97
C CYS A 61 -12.23 -12.43 9.66
N ALA A 62 -11.33 -12.17 10.61
CA ALA A 62 -10.22 -11.23 10.43
C ALA A 62 -9.27 -11.66 9.31
N ALA A 63 -8.97 -12.95 9.19
CA ALA A 63 -8.11 -13.50 8.12
C ALA A 63 -8.71 -13.34 6.72
N LYS A 64 -10.05 -13.33 6.60
CA LYS A 64 -10.77 -13.16 5.33
C LYS A 64 -11.19 -11.72 5.06
N ALA A 65 -11.10 -10.84 6.06
CA ALA A 65 -11.51 -9.46 5.94
C ALA A 65 -10.60 -8.73 4.95
N ARG A 66 -11.21 -8.00 4.01
CA ARG A 66 -10.43 -7.12 3.13
C ARG A 66 -9.79 -6.02 3.97
N PRO A 67 -8.49 -5.71 3.77
CA PRO A 67 -7.89 -4.54 4.37
C PRO A 67 -8.72 -3.32 4.02
N LYS A 68 -9.07 -2.50 5.02
CA LYS A 68 -9.63 -1.18 4.72
C LYS A 68 -8.56 -0.39 3.99
N GLU A 69 -8.88 0.10 2.80
CA GLU A 69 -8.01 1.03 2.09
C GLU A 69 -7.80 2.24 2.98
N LYS A 70 -6.60 2.34 3.56
CA LYS A 70 -6.18 3.59 4.18
C LYS A 70 -5.89 4.52 3.02
N THR A 71 -6.57 5.66 2.96
CA THR A 71 -6.23 6.74 2.03
C THR A 71 -4.79 7.13 2.30
N GLN A 72 -3.86 6.61 1.50
CA GLN A 72 -2.46 6.99 1.60
C GLN A 72 -2.35 8.40 1.02
N THR A 73 -1.90 9.35 1.83
CA THR A 73 -1.53 10.67 1.32
C THR A 73 -0.38 10.50 0.33
N ALA A 74 -0.41 11.24 -0.78
CA ALA A 74 0.67 11.23 -1.74
C ALA A 74 2.00 11.57 -1.04
N MET A 75 3.02 10.77 -1.30
CA MET A 75 4.36 11.03 -0.82
C MET A 75 4.82 12.41 -1.32
N GLY A 76 5.19 13.30 -0.41
CA GLY A 76 5.66 14.63 -0.76
C GLY A 76 6.93 14.56 -1.63
N ARG A 77 7.12 15.55 -2.50
CA ARG A 77 8.37 15.68 -3.26
C ARG A 77 9.40 16.46 -2.45
N VAL A 78 10.63 15.95 -2.41
CA VAL A 78 11.78 16.70 -1.88
C VAL A 78 12.25 17.66 -2.97
N LYS A 79 12.45 18.94 -2.63
CA LYS A 79 13.00 19.93 -3.55
C LYS A 79 14.50 19.66 -3.75
N VAL A 80 14.95 19.80 -4.98
CA VAL A 80 16.36 19.77 -5.38
C VAL A 80 16.73 21.12 -6.00
N GLY A 81 17.90 21.64 -5.64
CA GLY A 81 18.41 22.95 -6.00
C GLY A 81 19.49 22.94 -7.10
N ILE A 82 20.12 21.80 -7.37
CA ILE A 82 21.14 21.67 -8.44
C ILE A 82 20.95 20.39 -9.30
N PRO A 83 21.41 20.38 -10.57
CA PRO A 83 21.41 19.17 -11.38
C PRO A 83 22.20 18.05 -10.71
N MET A 84 21.81 16.80 -10.95
CA MET A 84 22.46 15.60 -10.43
C MET A 84 22.46 15.48 -8.90
N GLU A 85 21.76 16.36 -8.17
CA GLU A 85 21.62 16.27 -6.71
C GLU A 85 20.84 15.03 -6.28
N ARG A 86 19.84 14.63 -7.08
CA ARG A 86 19.04 13.45 -6.84
C ARG A 86 18.69 12.74 -8.14
N ILE A 87 19.10 11.50 -8.24
CA ILE A 87 18.90 10.65 -9.42
C ILE A 87 18.06 9.44 -9.00
N ALA A 88 16.99 9.16 -9.76
CA ALA A 88 16.30 7.88 -9.72
C ALA A 88 16.96 6.92 -10.71
N VAL A 89 17.23 5.72 -10.24
CA VAL A 89 17.70 4.61 -11.06
C VAL A 89 16.67 3.50 -10.93
N GLU A 90 16.07 3.11 -12.05
CA GLU A 90 15.05 2.06 -12.12
C GLU A 90 15.49 0.98 -13.11
N LEU A 91 15.39 -0.29 -12.70
CA LEU A 91 15.66 -1.44 -13.54
C LEU A 91 14.33 -2.04 -13.99
N ILE A 92 14.10 -2.03 -15.30
CA ILE A 92 12.89 -2.58 -15.90
C ILE A 92 13.22 -3.97 -16.47
N GLY A 93 12.55 -5.01 -15.97
CA GLY A 93 12.61 -6.34 -16.56
C GLY A 93 12.02 -7.44 -15.69
N PRO A 94 12.12 -8.71 -16.15
CA PRO A 94 12.75 -9.16 -17.39
C PRO A 94 11.91 -8.90 -18.65
N LEU A 95 12.55 -8.42 -19.71
CA LEU A 95 11.98 -8.19 -21.04
C LEU A 95 12.45 -9.27 -22.02
N ASN A 96 11.87 -9.26 -23.22
CA ASN A 96 12.34 -10.09 -24.32
C ASN A 96 13.82 -9.81 -24.58
N GLU A 97 14.57 -10.90 -24.72
CA GLU A 97 16.01 -10.85 -24.94
C GLU A 97 16.30 -10.23 -26.31
N ASN A 98 17.14 -9.20 -26.32
CA ASN A 98 17.62 -8.61 -27.57
C ASN A 98 18.81 -9.40 -28.14
N GLU A 99 19.27 -9.04 -29.33
CA GLU A 99 20.41 -9.71 -29.99
C GLU A 99 21.70 -9.72 -29.15
N ARG A 100 21.84 -8.79 -28.20
CA ARG A 100 22.97 -8.67 -27.28
C ARG A 100 22.74 -9.39 -25.95
N HIS A 101 21.72 -10.24 -25.87
CA HIS A 101 21.39 -11.04 -24.68
C HIS A 101 20.98 -10.19 -23.46
N ASN A 102 20.56 -8.94 -23.69
CA ASN A 102 20.07 -8.07 -22.65
C ASN A 102 18.55 -8.24 -22.47
N ARG A 103 18.14 -8.44 -21.22
CA ARG A 103 16.73 -8.58 -20.81
C ARG A 103 16.27 -7.47 -19.87
N PHE A 104 17.13 -6.49 -19.59
CA PHE A 104 16.84 -5.44 -18.63
C PHE A 104 17.17 -4.07 -19.19
N ASN A 105 16.31 -3.10 -18.94
CA ASN A 105 16.57 -1.71 -19.27
C ASN A 105 16.85 -0.93 -17.99
N LEU A 106 18.00 -0.27 -17.94
CA LEU A 106 18.30 0.69 -16.88
C LEU A 106 17.77 2.06 -17.28
N VAL A 107 16.95 2.67 -16.44
CA VAL A 107 16.44 4.02 -16.59
C VAL A 107 17.05 4.90 -15.52
N VAL A 108 17.72 5.96 -15.92
CA VAL A 108 18.32 6.96 -15.04
C VAL A 108 17.58 8.28 -15.24
N SER A 109 17.07 8.90 -14.18
CA SER A 109 16.29 10.14 -14.22
C SER A 109 16.76 11.12 -13.16
N ASP A 110 17.14 12.33 -13.56
CA ASP A 110 17.42 13.43 -12.64
C ASP A 110 16.11 14.10 -12.20
N TYR A 111 15.96 14.36 -10.90
CA TYR A 111 14.80 15.06 -10.33
C TYR A 111 14.88 16.58 -10.44
N PHE A 112 16.02 17.11 -10.87
CA PHE A 112 16.23 18.55 -11.00
C PHE A 112 15.28 19.20 -12.01
N ARG A 113 14.58 20.25 -11.58
CA ARG A 113 13.74 21.10 -12.45
C ARG A 113 13.98 22.56 -12.14
N VAL A 114 14.69 23.26 -13.01
CA VAL A 114 14.74 24.73 -13.00
C VAL A 114 13.52 25.27 -13.71
N GLY A 115 13.03 26.42 -13.25
CA GLY A 115 11.86 27.12 -13.77
C GLY A 115 11.69 27.00 -15.29
N ARG A 116 10.56 26.41 -15.68
CA ARG A 116 9.89 26.51 -16.99
C ARG A 116 10.84 26.63 -18.20
N PHE A 117 11.71 25.64 -18.41
CA PHE A 117 12.17 25.26 -19.74
C PHE A 117 12.16 23.74 -19.86
N THR A 118 11.32 23.26 -20.77
CA THR A 118 11.15 21.86 -21.12
C THR A 118 12.46 21.33 -21.72
N ILE A 119 13.25 20.54 -21.00
CA ILE A 119 14.31 19.73 -21.61
C ILE A 119 14.32 18.32 -21.02
N HIS A 120 13.87 17.42 -21.91
CA HIS A 120 14.27 16.04 -22.15
C HIS A 120 14.33 15.08 -20.96
N ARG A 121 13.24 14.30 -20.84
CA ARG A 121 13.33 12.87 -20.55
C ARG A 121 14.39 12.25 -21.46
N LEU A 122 15.63 12.15 -20.99
CA LEU A 122 16.63 11.28 -21.56
C LEU A 122 16.28 9.86 -21.09
N GLN A 123 15.29 9.25 -21.74
CA GLN A 123 15.06 7.82 -21.66
C GLN A 123 16.15 7.14 -22.50
N GLN A 124 17.40 7.21 -22.05
CA GLN A 124 18.43 6.34 -22.61
C GLN A 124 18.21 4.96 -21.98
N SER A 125 17.53 4.08 -22.70
CA SER A 125 17.55 2.65 -22.41
C SER A 125 18.94 2.14 -22.77
N ILE A 126 19.87 2.25 -21.83
CA ILE A 126 21.22 1.71 -21.99
C ILE A 126 21.13 0.24 -21.56
N GLY A 127 21.48 -0.67 -22.46
CA GLY A 127 21.63 -2.07 -22.09
C GLY A 127 22.77 -2.20 -21.08
N ILE A 128 22.65 -3.12 -20.12
CA ILE A 128 23.58 -3.24 -18.99
C ILE A 128 25.06 -3.35 -19.40
N ASP A 129 25.34 -3.84 -20.62
CA ASP A 129 26.70 -3.99 -21.16
C ASP A 129 27.33 -2.68 -21.69
N SER A 130 26.55 -1.61 -21.82
CA SER A 130 27.02 -0.29 -22.33
C SER A 130 27.44 0.70 -21.24
N LEU A 131 27.40 0.31 -19.96
CA LEU A 131 27.83 1.12 -18.84
C LEU A 131 29.36 1.17 -18.71
N HIS A 132 30.03 1.85 -19.64
CA HIS A 132 31.33 2.45 -19.36
C HIS A 132 31.07 3.83 -18.74
N VAL A 133 31.16 3.94 -17.41
CA VAL A 133 31.16 5.23 -16.71
C VAL A 133 32.44 5.96 -17.09
N ARG A 134 32.38 6.78 -18.15
CA ARG A 134 33.43 7.76 -18.41
C ARG A 134 33.30 8.82 -17.33
N HIS A 135 34.27 8.81 -16.41
CA HIS A 135 34.46 9.87 -15.43
C HIS A 135 34.95 11.11 -16.19
N GLU A 136 34.06 11.78 -16.92
CA GLU A 136 34.35 13.09 -17.49
C GLU A 136 34.40 14.09 -16.34
N GLN A 137 35.60 14.25 -15.77
CA GLN A 137 35.95 15.47 -15.07
C GLN A 137 35.79 16.60 -16.09
N GLN A 138 34.65 17.27 -16.07
CA GLN A 138 34.47 18.51 -16.80
C GLN A 138 35.36 19.55 -16.10
N GLN A 139 36.61 19.60 -16.54
CA GLN A 139 37.55 20.65 -16.20
C GLN A 139 36.95 21.95 -16.69
N LEU A 140 36.47 22.77 -15.77
CA LEU A 140 36.23 24.19 -16.01
C LEU A 140 37.60 24.85 -16.17
N GLN A 141 38.18 24.78 -17.37
CA GLN A 141 39.29 25.62 -17.78
C GLN A 141 38.78 26.76 -18.68
N GLY A 142 39.11 27.99 -18.30
CA GLY A 142 39.30 29.08 -19.24
C GLY A 142 38.47 30.34 -18.99
N GLY A 143 39.07 31.33 -18.31
CA GLY A 143 38.54 32.70 -18.24
C GLY A 143 39.28 33.67 -17.32
N CYS A 144 40.62 33.78 -17.42
CA CYS A 144 41.33 35.01 -17.01
C CYS A 144 40.82 36.17 -17.90
N THR A 145 40.61 37.39 -17.40
CA THR A 145 41.67 38.36 -17.09
C THR A 145 41.19 39.40 -16.07
N GLY A 146 42.06 39.74 -15.11
CA GLY A 146 41.88 40.97 -14.34
C GLY A 146 42.27 42.20 -15.15
N GLN A 147 41.59 43.33 -14.92
CA GLN A 147 42.20 44.64 -14.68
C GLN A 147 41.14 45.74 -14.43
N THR A 148 41.40 46.48 -13.34
CA THR A 148 41.10 47.90 -13.04
C THR A 148 39.70 48.37 -12.62
N CYS A 149 39.73 49.06 -11.45
CA CYS A 149 38.74 49.85 -10.69
C CYS A 149 37.64 49.10 -9.93
#